data_AF-A0A9E6DRU1-F1
#
_entry.id   AF-A0A9E6DRU1-F1
#
_cell.length_a   1.000
_cell.length_b   1.000
_cell.length_c   1.000
_cell.angle_alpha   90.00
_cell.angle_beta   90.00
_cell.angle_gamma   90.00
#
_symmetry.space_group_name_H-M   'P 1'
#
loop_
_entity.id
_entity.type
_entity.pdbx_description
1 polymer ?
#
loop_
_entity_poly.entity_id
_entity_poly.type
_entity_poly.pdbx_seq_one_letter_code
_entity_poly.pdbx_strand_id
1 'polypeptide(L)'
;MGGEVSIDVSVVAGDHQATLRKMQVVQREASAPANPLGADRSVASSAATTAQKARAEIVAQRYEENKARIEEYETRSEARSDAAAKSDESEGSESGLNNAAARSLALRGNGRSGEIRPASLQFVA
;
A
#
# COMPACT_ATOMS: atom_id res chain seq x y z
N MET A 1 13.29 -53.03 2.32
CA MET A 1 13.72 -51.63 2.59
C MET A 1 12.84 -50.74 1.72
N GLY A 2 11.84 -50.09 2.32
CA GLY A 2 10.95 -49.16 1.61
C GLY A 2 11.55 -47.77 1.66
N GLY A 3 11.80 -47.18 0.49
CA GLY A 3 12.45 -45.87 0.36
C GLY A 3 11.58 -44.77 0.94
N GLU A 4 12.02 -44.22 2.07
CA GLU A 4 11.44 -43.06 2.74
C GLU A 4 11.82 -41.83 1.92
N VAL A 5 10.89 -41.31 1.11
CA VAL A 5 11.09 -39.99 0.51
C VAL A 5 10.72 -38.97 1.57
N SER A 6 11.73 -38.49 2.31
CA SER A 6 11.56 -37.37 3.23
C SER A 6 11.29 -36.10 2.40
N ILE A 7 10.04 -35.65 2.38
CA ILE A 7 9.65 -34.43 1.69
C ILE A 7 10.01 -33.23 2.58
N ASP A 8 10.75 -32.28 2.02
CA ASP A 8 11.26 -31.13 2.75
C ASP A 8 10.16 -30.10 3.06
N VAL A 9 9.72 -30.09 4.33
CA VAL A 9 8.76 -29.12 4.90
C VAL A 9 9.44 -27.86 5.49
N SER A 10 10.72 -27.62 5.17
CA SER A 10 11.46 -26.48 5.70
C SER A 10 11.02 -25.16 5.09
N VAL A 11 11.00 -24.13 5.94
CA VAL A 11 10.75 -22.74 5.56
C VAL A 11 11.89 -22.18 4.70
N VAL A 12 11.55 -21.30 3.77
CA VAL A 12 12.53 -20.52 3.01
C VAL A 12 12.85 -19.25 3.78
N ALA A 13 14.09 -19.15 4.27
CA ALA A 13 14.54 -17.99 5.03
C ALA A 13 14.48 -16.72 4.17
N GLY A 14 13.91 -15.65 4.72
CA GLY A 14 13.81 -14.34 4.06
C GLY A 14 12.69 -14.22 3.01
N ASP A 15 11.99 -15.31 2.66
CA ASP A 15 10.85 -15.26 1.72
C ASP A 15 9.68 -16.14 2.18
N HIS A 16 8.72 -15.50 2.85
CA HIS A 16 7.46 -16.13 3.25
C HIS A 16 6.59 -16.52 2.05
N GLN A 17 6.69 -15.83 0.91
CA GLN A 17 5.95 -16.20 -0.30
C GLN A 17 6.52 -17.45 -0.96
N ALA A 18 7.85 -17.58 -1.04
CA ALA A 18 8.51 -18.81 -1.49
C ALA A 18 8.15 -19.98 -0.57
N THR A 19 8.13 -19.75 0.74
CA THR A 19 7.68 -20.75 1.72
C THR A 19 6.25 -21.20 1.43
N LEU A 20 5.31 -20.27 1.22
CA LEU A 20 3.92 -20.60 0.91
C LEU A 20 3.82 -21.43 -0.38
N ARG A 21 4.48 -21.00 -1.47
CA ARG A 21 4.47 -21.73 -2.75
C ARG A 21 5.02 -23.15 -2.58
N LYS A 22 6.15 -23.30 -1.89
CA LYS A 22 6.78 -24.60 -1.61
C LYS A 22 5.83 -25.51 -0.82
N MET A 23 5.24 -25.01 0.26
CA MET A 23 4.33 -25.79 1.08
C MET A 23 3.04 -26.20 0.34
N GLN A 24 2.55 -25.37 -0.59
CA GLN A 24 1.41 -25.74 -1.44
C GLN A 24 1.73 -26.86 -2.43
N VAL A 25 2.95 -26.89 -2.98
CA VAL A 25 3.43 -27.99 -3.83
C VAL A 25 3.55 -29.26 -3.00
N VAL A 26 4.24 -29.20 -1.85
CA VAL A 26 4.38 -30.34 -0.93
C VAL A 26 3.03 -30.90 -0.49
N GLN A 27 2.09 -30.03 -0.11
CA GLN A 27 0.75 -30.46 0.28
C GLN A 27 0.05 -31.21 -0.86
N ARG A 28 0.15 -30.70 -2.08
CA ARG A 28 -0.45 -31.33 -3.26
C ARG A 28 0.20 -32.67 -3.54
N GLU A 29 1.53 -32.72 -3.58
CA GLU A 29 2.31 -33.93 -3.85
C GLU A 29 2.09 -35.01 -2.80
N ALA A 30 2.03 -34.64 -1.51
CA ALA A 30 1.71 -35.57 -0.43
C ALA A 30 0.25 -36.04 -0.48
N SER A 31 -0.69 -35.22 -0.95
CA SER A 31 -2.10 -35.61 -1.09
C SER A 31 -2.45 -36.30 -2.41
N ALA A 32 -1.54 -36.29 -3.40
CA ALA A 32 -1.82 -36.73 -4.77
C ALA A 32 -1.88 -38.25 -5.00
N PRO A 33 -1.14 -39.12 -4.27
CA PRO A 33 -1.24 -40.56 -4.49
C PRO A 33 -2.65 -41.06 -4.16
N ALA A 34 -3.21 -41.95 -4.99
CA ALA A 34 -4.54 -42.53 -4.81
C ALA A 34 -4.75 -43.26 -3.46
N ASN A 35 -3.67 -43.52 -2.72
CA ASN A 35 -3.68 -43.96 -1.33
C ASN A 35 -2.69 -43.11 -0.53
N PRO A 36 -3.16 -42.07 0.20
CA PRO A 36 -2.26 -41.29 1.05
C PRO A 36 -1.77 -42.20 2.19
N LEU A 37 -0.48 -42.53 2.18
CA LEU A 37 0.13 -43.32 3.25
C LEU A 37 0.14 -42.51 4.55
N GLY A 38 0.27 -43.16 5.71
CA GLY A 38 0.30 -42.47 7.00
C GLY A 38 1.39 -41.39 7.09
N ALA A 39 2.53 -41.63 6.41
CA ALA A 39 3.61 -40.65 6.28
C ALA A 39 3.18 -39.43 5.44
N ASP A 40 2.54 -39.65 4.28
CA ASP A 40 2.10 -38.58 3.39
C ASP A 40 1.07 -37.66 4.06
N ARG A 41 0.13 -38.22 4.82
CA ARG A 41 -0.84 -37.42 5.61
C ARG A 41 -0.15 -36.54 6.63
N SER A 42 0.89 -37.06 7.29
CA SER A 42 1.65 -36.33 8.29
C SER A 42 2.39 -35.16 7.65
N VAL A 43 3.06 -35.40 6.51
CA VAL A 43 3.72 -34.36 5.70
C VAL A 43 2.73 -33.29 5.23
N ALA A 44 1.56 -33.69 4.71
CA ALA A 44 0.54 -32.76 4.26
C ALA A 44 0.02 -31.86 5.39
N SER A 45 -0.15 -32.42 6.60
CA SER A 45 -0.54 -31.65 7.79
C SER A 45 0.53 -30.63 8.19
N SER A 46 1.80 -31.07 8.28
CA SER A 46 2.92 -30.17 8.60
C SER A 46 3.10 -29.06 7.58
N ALA A 47 2.96 -29.37 6.28
CA ALA A 47 3.00 -28.39 5.21
C ALA A 47 1.83 -27.39 5.31
N ALA A 48 0.62 -27.86 5.62
CA ALA A 48 -0.54 -27.00 5.83
C ALA A 48 -0.33 -26.01 6.98
N THR A 49 0.16 -26.48 8.14
CA THR A 49 0.48 -25.60 9.28
C THR A 49 1.50 -24.53 8.89
N THR A 50 2.56 -24.92 8.17
CA THR A 50 3.63 -24.00 7.75
C THR A 50 3.12 -22.99 6.70
N ALA A 51 2.28 -23.42 5.77
CA ALA A 51 1.63 -22.55 4.79
C ALA A 51 0.74 -21.49 5.46
N GLN A 52 -0.01 -21.86 6.51
CA GLN A 52 -0.83 -20.92 7.26
C GLN A 52 0.02 -19.88 7.99
N LYS A 53 1.11 -20.31 8.65
CA LYS A 53 2.08 -19.39 9.26
C LYS A 53 2.64 -18.41 8.23
N ALA A 54 3.14 -18.92 7.10
CA ALA A 54 3.69 -18.07 6.04
C ALA A 54 2.68 -17.06 5.49
N ARG A 55 1.40 -17.42 5.36
CA ARG A 55 0.34 -16.47 4.97
C ARG A 55 0.16 -15.35 5.98
N ALA A 56 0.15 -15.68 7.27
CA ALA A 56 0.05 -14.68 8.33
C ALA A 56 1.24 -13.72 8.30
N GLU A 57 2.46 -14.25 8.14
CA GLU A 57 3.68 -13.44 8.03
C GLU A 57 3.67 -12.50 6.82
N ILE A 58 3.19 -12.96 5.65
CA ILE A 58 3.07 -12.09 4.46
C ILE A 58 2.14 -10.90 4.73
N VAL A 59 1.04 -11.12 5.44
CA VAL A 59 0.10 -10.06 5.77
C VAL A 59 0.71 -9.11 6.80
N ALA A 60 1.36 -9.64 7.84
CA ALA A 60 2.04 -8.84 8.86
C ALA A 60 3.15 -7.98 8.24
N GLN A 61 4.00 -8.56 7.39
CA GLN A 61 5.08 -7.84 6.70
C GLN A 61 4.54 -6.67 5.86
N ARG A 62 3.45 -6.88 5.12
CA ARG A 62 2.81 -5.81 4.33
C ARG A 62 2.24 -4.70 5.19
N TYR A 63 1.70 -5.06 6.35
CA TYR A 63 1.17 -4.08 7.30
C TYR A 63 2.30 -3.23 7.89
N GLU A 64 3.39 -3.84 8.35
CA GLU A 64 4.57 -3.15 8.86
C GLU A 64 5.23 -2.26 7.80
N GLU A 65 5.37 -2.75 6.56
CA GLU A 65 5.90 -1.96 5.44
C GLU A 65 5.03 -0.72 5.16
N ASN A 66 3.70 -0.89 5.17
CA ASN A 66 2.78 0.22 4.96
C ASN A 66 2.85 1.25 6.10
N LYS A 67 2.90 0.76 7.35
CA LYS A 67 3.03 1.59 8.54
C LYS A 67 4.33 2.39 8.54
N ALA A 68 5.47 1.74 8.30
CA ALA A 68 6.77 2.41 8.21
C ALA A 68 6.78 3.49 7.12
N ARG A 69 6.14 3.22 5.97
CA ARG A 69 6.02 4.19 4.89
C ARG A 69 5.16 5.40 5.30
N ILE A 70 4.06 5.19 6.03
CA ILE A 70 3.21 6.28 6.53
C ILE A 70 3.96 7.12 7.57
N GLU A 71 4.63 6.48 8.53
CA GLU A 71 5.44 7.16 9.55
C GLU A 71 6.56 8.01 8.90
N GLU A 72 7.19 7.52 7.83
CA GLU A 72 8.18 8.30 7.06
C GLU A 72 7.55 9.57 6.44
N TYR A 73 6.35 9.46 5.86
CA TYR A 73 5.64 10.61 5.30
C TYR A 73 5.22 11.62 6.37
N GLU A 74 4.73 11.16 7.52
CA GLU A 74 4.33 12.02 8.64
C GLU A 74 5.54 12.76 9.21
N THR A 75 6.62 12.04 9.51
CA THR A 75 7.87 12.64 10.03
C THR A 75 8.45 13.68 9.07
N ARG A 76 8.40 13.41 7.75
CA ARG A 76 8.91 14.34 6.74
C ARG A 76 7.99 15.55 6.51
N SER A 77 6.69 15.36 6.68
CA SER A 77 5.68 16.42 6.64
C SER A 77 5.89 17.39 7.81
N GLU A 78 6.02 16.86 9.02
CA GLU A 78 6.22 17.62 10.26
C GLU A 78 7.52 18.44 10.22
N ALA A 79 8.62 17.84 9.76
CA ALA A 79 9.89 18.54 9.58
C ALA A 79 9.82 19.69 8.55
N ARG A 80 8.94 19.60 7.55
CA ARG A 80 8.70 20.67 6.56
C ARG A 80 7.79 21.76 7.10
N SER A 81 6.77 21.43 7.88
CA SER A 81 5.92 22.44 8.54
C SER A 81 6.68 23.24 9.58
N ASP A 82 7.57 22.61 10.35
CA ASP A 82 8.40 23.30 11.34
C ASP A 82 9.47 24.21 10.71
N ALA A 83 9.96 23.85 9.51
CA ALA A 83 10.88 24.68 8.75
C ALA A 83 10.19 25.88 8.08
N ALA A 84 8.96 25.71 7.61
CA ALA A 84 8.17 26.79 7.00
C ALA A 84 7.64 27.80 8.03
N ALA A 85 7.34 27.37 9.25
CA ALA A 85 6.94 28.27 10.35
C ALA A 85 8.09 29.14 10.87
N LYS A 86 9.35 28.74 10.67
CA LYS A 86 10.54 29.51 11.11
C LYS A 86 11.00 30.60 10.15
N SER A 87 10.42 30.69 8.95
CA SER A 87 10.79 31.70 7.94
C SER A 87 9.89 32.93 7.90
N ASP A 88 8.86 33.03 8.75
CA ASP A 88 7.88 34.14 8.74
C ASP A 88 7.99 35.11 9.93
N GLU A 89 8.96 34.93 10.83
CA GLU A 89 9.22 35.81 11.99
C GLU A 89 10.60 36.48 11.92
N SER A 90 10.91 37.15 10.81
CA SER A 90 11.97 38.16 10.79
C SER A 90 11.74 39.15 9.65
N GLU A 91 10.84 40.10 9.85
CA GLU A 91 10.99 41.48 9.37
C GLU A 91 9.85 42.36 9.94
N GLY A 92 10.01 42.74 11.20
CA GLY A 92 9.28 43.87 11.80
C GLY A 92 10.21 45.08 11.93
N SER A 93 9.75 46.23 11.41
CA SER A 93 10.31 47.59 11.58
C SER A 93 11.46 47.93 10.60
N GLU A 94 11.40 48.91 9.68
CA GLU A 94 10.84 50.26 9.74
C GLU A 94 10.62 50.88 8.34
N SER A 95 9.83 51.95 8.30
CA SER A 95 9.94 53.12 7.40
C SER A 95 9.25 53.06 6.02
N GLY A 96 8.29 53.97 5.82
CA GLY A 96 7.94 54.44 4.48
C GLY A 96 6.46 54.72 4.27
N LEU A 97 6.01 55.89 4.71
CA LEU A 97 4.88 56.61 4.11
C LEU A 97 4.91 56.45 2.58
N ASN A 98 3.81 56.02 1.95
CA ASN A 98 3.37 56.31 0.56
C ASN A 98 2.63 55.15 -0.11
N ASN A 99 1.34 54.93 0.19
CA ASN A 99 0.38 54.62 -0.89
C ASN A 99 -1.10 54.84 -0.51
N ALA A 100 -1.45 56.06 -0.13
CA ALA A 100 -2.84 56.52 -0.17
C ALA A 100 -3.28 56.97 -1.59
N ALA A 101 -2.50 56.62 -2.64
CA ALA A 101 -2.58 57.23 -3.97
C ALA A 101 -2.76 56.25 -5.15
N ALA A 102 -3.01 54.96 -4.91
CA ALA A 102 -3.53 54.03 -5.91
C ALA A 102 -5.02 53.78 -5.65
N ARG A 103 -5.86 54.84 -5.74
CA ARG A 103 -6.75 55.07 -6.90
C ARG A 103 -7.41 53.76 -7.37
N SER A 104 -8.63 53.48 -6.91
CA SER A 104 -9.86 53.84 -7.63
C SER A 104 -9.76 53.62 -9.15
N LEU A 105 -10.70 52.83 -9.68
CA LEU A 105 -11.11 52.67 -11.09
C LEU A 105 -10.77 51.32 -11.76
N ALA A 106 -11.69 50.35 -11.66
CA ALA A 106 -11.99 49.41 -12.76
C ALA A 106 -13.33 48.69 -12.56
N LEU A 107 -14.44 49.43 -12.65
CA LEU A 107 -15.72 48.88 -13.10
C LEU A 107 -15.66 48.71 -14.62
N ARG A 108 -15.66 47.48 -15.15
CA ARG A 108 -16.25 47.17 -16.47
C ARG A 108 -16.49 45.67 -16.58
N GLY A 109 -17.77 45.30 -16.73
CA GLY A 109 -18.22 43.92 -16.67
C GLY A 109 -17.78 43.03 -17.83
N ASN A 110 -18.01 41.74 -17.65
CA ASN A 110 -18.12 40.82 -18.76
C ASN A 110 -19.15 39.74 -18.43
N GLY A 111 -20.40 40.00 -18.84
CA GLY A 111 -21.39 38.95 -18.99
C GLY A 111 -21.05 38.13 -20.23
N ARG A 112 -21.01 36.81 -20.11
CA ARG A 112 -21.40 35.91 -21.18
C ARG A 112 -21.71 34.53 -20.61
N SER A 113 -23.01 34.34 -20.40
CA SER A 113 -23.68 33.06 -20.25
C SER A 113 -23.19 32.08 -21.32
N GLY A 114 -22.50 31.03 -20.87
CA GLY A 114 -22.18 29.86 -21.67
C GLY A 114 -23.23 28.79 -21.40
N GLU A 115 -24.15 28.68 -22.34
CA GLU A 115 -25.24 27.73 -22.46
C GLU A 115 -24.87 26.28 -22.11
N ILE A 116 -25.55 25.69 -21.12
CA ILE A 116 -25.52 24.24 -20.85
C ILE A 116 -26.43 23.59 -21.89
N ARG A 117 -25.86 22.93 -22.91
CA ARG A 117 -26.64 22.07 -23.82
C ARG A 117 -26.68 20.65 -23.25
N PRO A 118 -27.85 20.08 -22.91
CA PRO A 118 -27.94 18.66 -22.62
C PRO A 118 -27.86 17.88 -23.95
N ALA A 119 -26.83 17.06 -24.11
CA ALA A 119 -26.76 16.11 -25.21
C ALA A 119 -27.74 14.95 -24.96
N SER A 120 -28.87 15.04 -25.65
CA SER A 120 -29.83 14.00 -26.05
C SER A 120 -29.50 12.54 -25.69
N LEU A 121 -30.40 11.93 -24.90
CA LEU A 121 -30.69 10.49 -24.88
C LEU A 121 -30.91 9.98 -26.31
N GLN A 122 -30.12 9.00 -26.74
CA GLN A 122 -30.54 8.04 -27.77
C GLN A 122 -30.75 6.69 -27.09
N PHE A 123 -32.02 6.42 -26.80
CA PHE A 123 -32.56 5.09 -26.55
C PHE A 123 -32.88 4.49 -27.93
N VAL A 124 -32.26 3.36 -28.27
CA VAL A 124 -32.66 2.55 -29.43
C VAL A 124 -32.82 1.10 -28.95
N ALA A 125 -33.91 0.52 -29.45
CA ALA A 125 -34.67 -0.64 -29.00
C ALA A 125 -33.93 -1.98 -28.94
#